data_AF-A0A8T0DP33-F1
#
_entry.id   AF-A0A8T0DP33-F1
#
_cell.length_a   1.000
_cell.length_b   1.000
_cell.length_c   1.000
_cell.angle_alpha   90.00
_cell.angle_beta   90.00
_cell.angle_gamma   90.00
#
_symmetry.space_group_name_H-M   'P 1'
#
loop_
_entity.id
_entity.type
_entity.pdbx_description
1 polymer ?
#
loop_
_entity_poly.entity_id
_entity_poly.type
_entity_poly.pdbx_seq_one_letter_code
_entity_poly.pdbx_strand_id
1 'polypeptide(L)'
;MQISPIEVNRLVPLCSWQYERLFNTTRIPCLVKDRLMHLSDSNHIAVYYRGRFYRCPLVVDGHRLSAAELEYMFSHILQSDQSIPTPDEAKLAALTAGPRDSWAIARSTFFSTGVNRASLDVIEKAAFFLSLDDEQLDVDLESSPGWSYLGKNFLTGNCYNRWFDKSFTLIVLPDGTVGFNVEHSWGDAPIMGHAAELAAVYEFKGIQNQLPGQHYAENGSCDGPIIERVLPTRLRWDITPQCTETIQSSYGVARALADTIDLVVVRFLDFGSGYIKRQGFSPDAFVQMALQLAYLTDRGSLPLVYESSMTRLFREGRTETVRSCTAESAKFVQSMMDKSCRPEDRIRQFRLATGYHQRLTRDAVSGKGVDRHLFALYIMSKFLRLDSPFLKKILSEPWRLSTSQTATSQSGQIDLAQNHPDSHRCLGGGFGPVDKNGYGVSYIFSMETALCFHVSSCFTCPDTSSTRFANTLIESMRSIRKLIESASCKTLA
;
A
#
# COMPACT_ATOMS: atom_id res chain seq x y z
N MET A 1 19.89 -4.24 14.27
CA MET A 1 19.87 -2.81 13.98
C MET A 1 18.77 -2.17 14.80
N GLN A 2 19.06 -1.11 15.52
CA GLN A 2 18.04 -0.32 16.21
C GLN A 2 17.66 0.85 15.30
N ILE A 3 16.36 1.02 15.03
CA ILE A 3 15.83 2.12 14.22
C ILE A 3 15.45 3.24 15.17
N SER A 4 15.97 4.45 14.95
CA SER A 4 15.58 5.62 15.72
C SER A 4 14.10 5.94 15.48
N PRO A 5 13.35 6.39 16.51
CA PRO A 5 11.98 6.86 16.31
C PRO A 5 11.92 7.97 15.27
N ILE A 6 10.87 7.96 14.43
CA ILE A 6 10.59 9.08 13.55
C ILE A 6 10.11 10.25 14.41
N GLU A 7 10.63 11.45 14.15
CA GLU A 7 10.31 12.65 14.93
C GLU A 7 9.64 13.71 14.07
N VAL A 8 8.60 14.35 14.61
CA VAL A 8 8.03 15.58 14.04
C VAL A 8 8.95 16.75 14.40
N ASN A 9 9.38 17.49 13.39
CA ASN A 9 10.29 18.64 13.51
C ASN A 9 11.59 18.33 14.29
N ARG A 10 12.04 17.06 14.32
CA ARG A 10 13.20 16.59 15.10
C ARG A 10 13.09 16.86 16.61
N LEU A 11 11.86 16.90 17.14
CA LEU A 11 11.58 17.26 18.53
C LEU A 11 10.59 16.32 19.20
N VAL A 12 9.54 15.88 18.49
CA VAL A 12 8.47 15.08 19.10
C VAL A 12 8.47 13.68 18.48
N PRO A 13 8.76 12.61 19.25
CA PRO A 13 8.79 11.27 18.72
C PRO A 13 7.38 10.77 18.37
N LEU A 14 7.27 10.09 17.24
CA LEU A 14 6.08 9.35 16.84
C LEU A 14 6.13 7.94 17.41
N CYS A 15 4.96 7.44 17.84
CA CYS A 15 4.79 6.08 18.31
C CYS A 15 5.31 5.06 17.27
N SER A 16 6.10 4.10 17.74
CA SER A 16 6.72 3.04 16.94
C SER A 16 6.01 1.68 17.06
N TRP A 17 4.91 1.59 17.80
CA TRP A 17 4.22 0.33 18.10
C TRP A 17 3.90 -0.53 16.87
N GLN A 18 3.52 0.12 15.76
CA GLN A 18 3.20 -0.61 14.53
C GLN A 18 4.40 -1.36 13.92
N TYR A 19 5.65 -0.88 14.14
CA TYR A 19 6.86 -1.55 13.63
C TYR A 19 7.07 -2.91 14.26
N GLU A 20 6.63 -3.12 15.51
CA GLU A 20 6.75 -4.42 16.18
C GLU A 20 5.99 -5.50 15.39
N ARG A 21 4.89 -5.14 14.73
CA ARG A 21 4.03 -6.08 14.02
C ARG A 21 4.36 -6.26 12.54
N LEU A 22 5.39 -5.59 12.02
CA LEU A 22 5.75 -5.66 10.59
C LEU A 22 6.15 -7.10 10.20
N PHE A 23 7.02 -7.73 11.00
CA PHE A 23 7.45 -9.10 10.81
C PHE A 23 6.71 -10.04 11.76
N ASN A 24 6.78 -11.34 11.48
CA ASN A 24 6.30 -12.42 12.33
C ASN A 24 4.80 -12.32 12.68
N THR A 25 4.03 -11.66 11.81
CA THR A 25 2.62 -11.37 12.03
C THR A 25 1.77 -12.00 10.95
N THR A 26 0.63 -12.58 11.34
CA THR A 26 -0.36 -13.16 10.43
C THR A 26 -1.74 -13.00 11.01
N ARG A 27 -2.67 -12.58 10.16
CA ARG A 27 -4.10 -12.57 10.46
C ARG A 27 -4.64 -13.99 10.38
N ILE A 28 -5.30 -14.43 11.44
CA ILE A 28 -5.91 -15.76 11.52
C ILE A 28 -7.42 -15.61 11.32
N PRO A 29 -8.00 -16.28 10.31
CA PRO A 29 -9.44 -16.20 10.03
C PRO A 29 -10.27 -16.84 11.15
N CYS A 30 -11.40 -16.23 11.50
CA CYS A 30 -12.35 -16.73 12.51
C CYS A 30 -13.80 -16.37 12.11
N LEU A 31 -14.78 -17.23 12.40
CA LEU A 31 -16.21 -17.09 12.03
C LEU A 31 -16.96 -15.80 12.47
N VAL A 32 -16.33 -14.94 13.26
CA VAL A 32 -16.97 -13.72 13.79
C VAL A 32 -16.01 -12.55 13.70
N LYS A 33 -14.78 -12.76 14.16
CA LYS A 33 -13.74 -11.74 14.19
C LYS A 33 -12.38 -12.40 14.12
N ASP A 34 -11.68 -12.11 13.02
CA ASP A 34 -10.29 -12.51 12.84
C ASP A 34 -9.40 -11.96 13.96
N ARG A 35 -8.27 -12.62 14.20
CA ARG A 35 -7.27 -12.20 15.19
C ARG A 35 -5.91 -12.04 14.54
N LEU A 36 -5.10 -11.12 15.05
CA LEU A 36 -3.69 -11.05 14.70
C LEU A 36 -2.88 -11.99 15.61
N MET A 37 -2.10 -12.87 15.00
CA MET A 37 -1.03 -13.60 15.67
C MET A 37 0.29 -12.87 15.39
N HIS A 38 1.05 -12.57 16.44
CA HIS A 38 2.38 -11.97 16.34
C HIS A 38 3.35 -12.76 17.22
N LEU A 39 4.56 -13.03 16.71
CA LEU A 39 5.59 -13.81 17.38
C LEU A 39 6.89 -13.01 17.47
N SER A 40 7.66 -13.21 18.54
CA SER A 40 8.91 -12.48 18.77
C SER A 40 10.15 -13.15 18.17
N ASP A 41 10.06 -14.42 17.78
CA ASP A 41 11.21 -15.31 17.62
C ASP A 41 11.21 -16.14 16.33
N SER A 42 10.44 -15.74 15.32
CA SER A 42 10.48 -16.45 14.03
C SER A 42 11.80 -16.21 13.30
N ASN A 43 12.39 -17.30 12.78
CA ASN A 43 13.68 -17.32 12.14
C ASN A 43 13.64 -17.90 10.72
N HIS A 44 12.47 -17.92 10.07
CA HIS A 44 12.30 -18.41 8.71
C HIS A 44 11.30 -17.56 7.93
N ILE A 45 11.34 -17.66 6.61
CA ILE A 45 10.30 -17.15 5.72
C ILE A 45 9.56 -18.32 5.07
N ALA A 46 8.37 -18.04 4.58
CA ALA A 46 7.64 -18.96 3.71
C ALA A 46 7.76 -18.46 2.28
N VAL A 47 8.14 -19.34 1.36
CA VAL A 47 8.33 -19.01 -0.06
C VAL A 47 7.32 -19.73 -0.91
N TYR A 48 6.74 -19.06 -1.90
CA TYR A 48 5.93 -19.61 -2.96
C TYR A 48 6.65 -19.48 -4.30
N TYR A 49 6.71 -20.58 -5.06
CA TYR A 49 7.21 -20.60 -6.44
C TYR A 49 6.51 -21.70 -7.25
N ARG A 50 5.88 -21.35 -8.39
CA ARG A 50 5.25 -22.31 -9.32
C ARG A 50 4.35 -23.34 -8.64
N GLY A 51 3.50 -22.86 -7.74
CA GLY A 51 2.52 -23.68 -7.04
C GLY A 51 3.05 -24.50 -5.87
N ARG A 52 4.28 -24.23 -5.43
CA ARG A 52 4.96 -24.96 -4.37
C ARG A 52 5.33 -24.03 -3.24
N PHE A 53 5.25 -24.54 -2.02
CA PHE A 53 5.54 -23.79 -0.79
C PHE A 53 6.76 -24.37 -0.08
N TYR A 54 7.57 -23.48 0.51
CA TYR A 54 8.82 -23.84 1.17
C TYR A 54 8.99 -23.12 2.51
N ARG A 55 9.62 -23.80 3.46
CA ARG A 55 10.28 -23.18 4.61
C ARG A 55 11.70 -22.80 4.22
N CYS A 56 12.06 -21.54 4.38
CA CYS A 56 13.41 -21.05 4.17
C CYS A 56 13.94 -20.44 5.47
N PRO A 57 14.85 -21.09 6.21
CA PRO A 57 15.45 -20.51 7.40
C PRO A 57 16.25 -19.25 7.06
N LEU A 58 16.24 -18.27 7.97
CA LEU A 58 17.09 -17.07 7.94
C LEU A 58 18.26 -17.19 8.93
N VAL A 59 18.12 -18.06 9.93
CA VAL A 59 19.14 -18.34 10.95
C VAL A 59 19.23 -19.85 11.13
N VAL A 60 20.45 -20.39 11.14
CA VAL A 60 20.77 -21.81 11.38
C VAL A 60 21.86 -21.86 12.44
N ASP A 61 21.63 -22.61 13.53
CA ASP A 61 22.58 -22.77 14.65
C ASP A 61 23.19 -21.45 15.20
N GLY A 62 22.39 -20.37 15.16
CA GLY A 62 22.79 -19.03 15.60
C GLY A 62 23.49 -18.17 14.53
N HIS A 63 23.86 -18.75 13.39
CA HIS A 63 24.38 -18.06 12.21
C HIS A 63 23.23 -17.47 11.38
N ARG A 64 23.28 -16.16 11.14
CA ARG A 64 22.33 -15.49 10.25
C ARG A 64 22.84 -15.60 8.82
N LEU A 65 22.01 -16.15 7.94
CA LEU A 65 22.41 -16.38 6.55
C LEU A 65 22.73 -15.07 5.83
N SER A 66 23.82 -15.10 5.06
CA SER A 66 24.27 -14.01 4.19
C SER A 66 23.43 -13.93 2.91
N ALA A 67 23.57 -12.86 2.14
CA ALA A 67 22.91 -12.72 0.84
C ALA A 67 23.27 -13.86 -0.13
N ALA A 68 24.55 -14.27 -0.17
CA ALA A 68 25.02 -15.39 -1.00
C ALA A 68 24.46 -16.75 -0.56
N GLU A 69 24.28 -16.96 0.74
CA GLU A 69 23.67 -18.19 1.28
C GLU A 69 22.17 -18.26 0.98
N LEU A 70 21.47 -17.11 1.05
CA LEU A 70 20.07 -16.99 0.63
C LEU A 70 19.93 -17.19 -0.89
N GLU A 71 20.82 -16.61 -1.69
CA GLU A 71 20.86 -16.81 -3.14
C GLU A 71 21.05 -18.28 -3.50
N TYR A 72 21.97 -18.99 -2.83
CA TYR A 72 22.16 -20.43 -3.02
C TYR A 72 20.85 -21.21 -2.76
N MET A 73 20.16 -20.88 -1.66
CA MET A 73 18.90 -21.52 -1.29
C MET A 73 17.78 -21.23 -2.30
N PHE A 74 17.65 -19.99 -2.76
CA PHE A 74 16.63 -19.62 -3.76
C PHE A 74 16.95 -20.18 -5.14
N SER A 75 18.22 -20.27 -5.53
CA SER A 75 18.65 -20.94 -6.76
C SER A 75 18.23 -22.41 -6.76
N HIS A 76 18.27 -23.08 -5.61
CA HIS A 76 17.75 -24.44 -5.49
C HIS A 76 16.24 -24.51 -5.78
N ILE A 77 15.43 -23.59 -5.24
CA ILE A 77 13.98 -23.51 -5.50
C ILE A 77 13.70 -23.28 -7.00
N LEU A 78 14.44 -22.35 -7.60
CA LEU A 78 14.21 -21.91 -8.97
C LEU A 78 14.66 -22.94 -10.01
N GLN A 79 15.79 -23.61 -9.78
CA GLN A 79 16.49 -24.37 -10.83
C GLN A 79 16.60 -25.87 -10.52
N SER A 80 16.70 -26.25 -9.25
CA SER A 80 17.06 -27.62 -8.85
C SER A 80 15.87 -28.47 -8.40
N ASP A 81 14.88 -27.87 -7.73
CA ASP A 81 13.73 -28.62 -7.24
C ASP A 81 12.77 -29.00 -8.38
N GLN A 82 12.66 -30.31 -8.64
CA GLN A 82 11.79 -30.92 -9.63
C GLN A 82 10.49 -31.50 -9.01
N SER A 83 10.20 -31.19 -7.74
CA SER A 83 8.98 -31.65 -7.09
C SER A 83 7.73 -31.13 -7.81
N ILE A 84 6.72 -31.99 -7.91
CA ILE A 84 5.44 -31.68 -8.57
C ILE A 84 4.44 -31.26 -7.47
N PRO A 85 3.74 -30.13 -7.62
CA PRO A 85 2.69 -29.75 -6.67
C PRO A 85 1.55 -30.77 -6.70
N THR A 86 0.98 -31.04 -5.53
CA THR A 86 -0.25 -31.84 -5.44
C THR A 86 -1.42 -31.12 -6.13
N PRO A 87 -2.48 -31.84 -6.56
CA PRO A 87 -3.63 -31.20 -7.19
C PRO A 87 -4.17 -30.03 -6.36
N ASP A 88 -4.38 -28.89 -7.02
CA ASP A 88 -4.82 -27.61 -6.45
C ASP A 88 -3.92 -26.96 -5.39
N GLU A 89 -2.77 -27.55 -5.08
CA GLU A 89 -1.77 -26.92 -4.22
C GLU A 89 -1.37 -25.54 -4.75
N ALA A 90 -1.21 -25.44 -6.07
CA ALA A 90 -0.81 -24.19 -6.69
C ALA A 90 -1.78 -23.03 -6.39
N LYS A 91 -3.05 -23.36 -6.14
CA LYS A 91 -4.11 -22.39 -5.85
C LYS A 91 -4.43 -22.30 -4.35
N LEU A 92 -3.74 -23.03 -3.48
CA LEU A 92 -4.08 -23.15 -2.06
C LEU A 92 -4.21 -21.80 -1.34
N ALA A 93 -3.34 -20.83 -1.64
CA ALA A 93 -3.42 -19.53 -0.98
C ALA A 93 -4.65 -18.69 -1.41
N ALA A 94 -5.40 -19.09 -2.45
CA ALA A 94 -6.67 -18.48 -2.80
C ALA A 94 -7.71 -18.55 -1.68
N LEU A 95 -7.57 -19.52 -0.76
CA LEU A 95 -8.37 -19.56 0.46
C LEU A 95 -8.23 -18.26 1.29
N THR A 96 -7.05 -17.63 1.30
CA THR A 96 -6.81 -16.36 2.01
C THR A 96 -7.40 -15.14 1.29
N ALA A 97 -7.72 -15.27 0.00
CA ALA A 97 -8.30 -14.22 -0.86
C ALA A 97 -9.84 -14.25 -0.90
N GLY A 98 -10.45 -15.37 -0.49
CA GLY A 98 -11.90 -15.57 -0.48
C GLY A 98 -12.62 -14.97 0.73
N PRO A 99 -13.92 -15.25 0.89
CA PRO A 99 -14.70 -14.81 2.04
C PRO A 99 -14.12 -15.31 3.37
N ARG A 100 -14.11 -14.43 4.38
CA ARG A 100 -13.43 -14.69 5.67
C ARG A 100 -14.00 -15.88 6.44
N ASP A 101 -15.33 -16.03 6.44
CA ASP A 101 -15.99 -17.15 7.11
C ASP A 101 -15.70 -18.48 6.41
N SER A 102 -15.75 -18.49 5.07
CA SER A 102 -15.37 -19.66 4.28
C SER A 102 -13.94 -20.10 4.55
N TRP A 103 -13.01 -19.13 4.65
CA TRP A 103 -11.62 -19.43 5.00
C TRP A 103 -11.50 -19.97 6.43
N ALA A 104 -12.20 -19.36 7.41
CA ALA A 104 -12.20 -19.84 8.79
C ALA A 104 -12.67 -21.30 8.90
N ILE A 105 -13.74 -21.64 8.18
CA ILE A 105 -14.27 -23.01 8.10
C ILE A 105 -13.23 -23.95 7.47
N ALA A 106 -12.74 -23.61 6.27
CA ALA A 106 -11.77 -24.44 5.56
C ALA A 106 -10.49 -24.68 6.38
N ARG A 107 -9.97 -23.64 7.05
CA ARG A 107 -8.83 -23.74 7.97
C ARG A 107 -9.08 -24.77 9.07
N SER A 108 -10.26 -24.74 9.69
CA SER A 108 -10.62 -25.68 10.77
C SER A 108 -10.82 -27.11 10.26
N THR A 109 -11.41 -27.27 9.08
CA THR A 109 -11.77 -28.57 8.49
C THR A 109 -10.56 -29.30 7.92
N PHE A 110 -9.71 -28.60 7.15
CA PHE A 110 -8.65 -29.25 6.36
C PHE A 110 -7.24 -29.02 6.91
N PHE A 111 -7.03 -28.03 7.77
CA PHE A 111 -5.69 -27.58 8.19
C PHE A 111 -5.46 -27.62 9.71
N SER A 112 -6.31 -28.33 10.46
CA SER A 112 -6.24 -28.41 11.93
C SER A 112 -5.41 -29.58 12.46
N THR A 113 -5.03 -30.55 11.61
CA THR A 113 -4.26 -31.74 12.01
C THR A 113 -3.26 -32.17 10.94
N GLY A 114 -2.38 -33.11 11.30
CA GLY A 114 -1.49 -33.80 10.37
C GLY A 114 -0.53 -32.89 9.60
N VAL A 115 -0.21 -33.30 8.38
CA VAL A 115 0.75 -32.60 7.50
C VAL A 115 0.27 -31.20 7.12
N ASN A 116 -1.04 -31.00 6.93
CA ASN A 116 -1.61 -29.71 6.58
C ASN A 116 -1.43 -28.69 7.70
N ARG A 117 -1.66 -29.09 8.97
CA ARG A 117 -1.38 -28.22 10.11
C ARG A 117 0.09 -27.86 10.20
N ALA A 118 0.98 -28.85 10.07
CA ALA A 118 2.42 -28.60 10.15
C ALA A 118 2.89 -27.61 9.07
N SER A 119 2.40 -27.77 7.83
CA SER A 119 2.71 -26.87 6.71
C SER A 119 2.08 -25.48 6.88
N LEU A 120 0.82 -25.39 7.31
CA LEU A 120 0.17 -24.10 7.58
C LEU A 120 0.86 -23.34 8.72
N ASP A 121 1.26 -24.04 9.79
CA ASP A 121 2.01 -23.47 10.91
C ASP A 121 3.32 -22.83 10.42
N VAL A 122 4.02 -23.42 9.44
CA VAL A 122 5.22 -22.79 8.87
C VAL A 122 4.90 -21.44 8.26
N ILE A 123 3.82 -21.33 7.47
CA ILE A 123 3.43 -20.10 6.79
C ILE A 123 2.99 -19.04 7.80
N GLU A 124 2.08 -19.41 8.71
CA GLU A 124 1.54 -18.48 9.71
C GLU A 124 2.63 -17.97 10.67
N LYS A 125 3.62 -18.81 11.01
CA LYS A 125 4.73 -18.43 11.90
C LYS A 125 5.91 -17.78 11.17
N ALA A 126 5.95 -17.73 9.83
CA ALA A 126 7.06 -17.12 9.09
C ALA A 126 7.26 -15.62 9.43
N ALA A 127 8.45 -15.07 9.18
CA ALA A 127 8.69 -13.64 9.35
C ALA A 127 7.92 -12.80 8.35
N PHE A 128 7.89 -13.25 7.10
CA PHE A 128 7.07 -12.71 6.01
C PHE A 128 6.89 -13.81 4.95
N PHE A 129 6.04 -13.53 3.96
CA PHE A 129 5.82 -14.42 2.82
C PHE A 129 6.58 -13.87 1.61
N LEU A 130 7.26 -14.73 0.86
CA LEU A 130 7.96 -14.37 -0.37
C LEU A 130 7.28 -15.07 -1.54
N SER A 131 6.81 -14.30 -2.52
CA SER A 131 6.38 -14.81 -3.81
C SER A 131 7.49 -14.59 -4.82
N LEU A 132 8.12 -15.68 -5.26
CA LEU A 132 8.92 -15.69 -6.48
C LEU A 132 7.93 -15.86 -7.62
N ASP A 133 7.51 -14.74 -8.22
CA ASP A 133 6.53 -14.78 -9.31
C ASP A 133 7.22 -15.22 -10.60
N ASP A 134 6.54 -16.06 -11.39
CA ASP A 134 7.02 -16.52 -12.68
C ASP A 134 6.27 -15.89 -13.87
N GLU A 135 5.43 -14.90 -13.56
CA GLU A 135 4.73 -14.10 -14.55
C GLU A 135 5.72 -13.21 -15.32
N GLN A 136 5.84 -13.44 -16.61
CA GLN A 136 6.62 -12.58 -17.50
C GLN A 136 5.78 -11.38 -17.90
N LEU A 137 6.34 -10.19 -17.71
CA LEU A 137 5.70 -8.94 -18.10
C LEU A 137 6.06 -8.60 -19.54
N ASP A 138 5.06 -8.65 -20.43
CA ASP A 138 5.19 -8.17 -21.81
C ASP A 138 4.64 -6.73 -21.94
N VAL A 139 5.11 -5.85 -21.05
CA VAL A 139 4.69 -4.44 -20.99
C VAL A 139 5.90 -3.54 -20.74
N ASP A 140 5.88 -2.35 -21.34
CA ASP A 140 6.88 -1.32 -21.08
C ASP A 140 6.71 -0.79 -19.65
N LEU A 141 7.64 -1.17 -18.77
CA LEU A 141 7.66 -0.80 -17.35
C LEU A 141 8.09 0.66 -17.09
N GLU A 142 8.34 1.45 -18.13
CA GLU A 142 8.50 2.91 -18.03
C GLU A 142 7.31 3.68 -18.61
N SER A 143 6.16 3.01 -18.73
CA SER A 143 4.90 3.59 -19.21
C SER A 143 3.78 3.50 -18.16
N SER A 144 2.80 4.41 -18.24
CA SER A 144 1.61 4.36 -17.37
C SER A 144 0.83 3.04 -17.47
N PRO A 145 0.59 2.45 -18.66
CA PRO A 145 0.02 1.11 -18.77
C PRO A 145 0.83 0.03 -18.05
N GLY A 146 2.16 0.04 -18.18
CA GLY A 146 3.03 -0.91 -17.50
C GLY A 146 2.99 -0.76 -15.97
N TRP A 147 3.05 0.48 -15.45
CA TRP A 147 2.89 0.74 -14.03
C TRP A 147 1.50 0.35 -13.50
N SER A 148 0.46 0.53 -14.30
CA SER A 148 -0.92 0.15 -13.96
C SER A 148 -1.05 -1.36 -13.84
N TYR A 149 -0.46 -2.10 -14.78
CA TYR A 149 -0.36 -3.55 -14.74
C TYR A 149 0.38 -4.02 -13.48
N LEU A 150 1.59 -3.48 -13.24
CA LEU A 150 2.39 -3.78 -12.05
C LEU A 150 1.63 -3.52 -10.75
N GLY A 151 0.99 -2.35 -10.63
CA GLY A 151 0.18 -2.00 -9.47
C GLY A 151 -0.93 -3.02 -9.21
N LYS A 152 -1.61 -3.49 -10.27
CA LYS A 152 -2.70 -4.47 -10.15
C LYS A 152 -2.16 -5.87 -9.83
N ASN A 153 -1.02 -6.25 -10.42
CA ASN A 153 -0.32 -7.50 -10.12
C ASN A 153 0.16 -7.55 -8.66
N PHE A 154 0.68 -6.44 -8.10
CA PHE A 154 1.09 -6.41 -6.70
C PHE A 154 -0.11 -6.37 -5.74
N LEU A 155 -1.21 -5.69 -6.13
CA LEU A 155 -2.42 -5.63 -5.32
C LEU A 155 -3.14 -6.98 -5.23
N THR A 156 -3.25 -7.72 -6.34
CA THR A 156 -4.12 -8.91 -6.43
C THR A 156 -3.40 -10.19 -6.86
N GLY A 157 -2.27 -10.06 -7.56
CA GLY A 157 -1.59 -11.16 -8.24
C GLY A 157 -2.55 -12.03 -9.04
N ASN A 158 -2.27 -13.32 -9.01
CA ASN A 158 -3.12 -14.36 -9.56
C ASN A 158 -4.19 -14.83 -8.57
N CYS A 159 -4.43 -14.09 -7.48
CA CYS A 159 -5.28 -14.48 -6.35
C CYS A 159 -4.84 -15.74 -5.59
N TYR A 160 -3.72 -16.38 -5.94
CA TYR A 160 -3.18 -17.55 -5.22
C TYR A 160 -1.66 -17.51 -4.99
N ASN A 161 -0.95 -16.59 -5.62
CA ASN A 161 0.50 -16.39 -5.46
C ASN A 161 0.81 -15.31 -4.41
N ARG A 162 -0.15 -15.03 -3.51
CA ARG A 162 0.01 -14.13 -2.36
C ARG A 162 -0.58 -14.83 -1.14
N TRP A 163 -0.02 -14.59 0.03
CA TRP A 163 -0.64 -14.98 1.29
C TRP A 163 -1.27 -13.75 1.94
N PHE A 164 -2.53 -13.45 1.59
CA PHE A 164 -3.19 -12.18 1.94
C PHE A 164 -3.39 -11.97 3.46
N ASP A 165 -3.23 -13.03 4.24
CA ASP A 165 -3.26 -12.97 5.70
C ASP A 165 -1.91 -12.60 6.33
N LYS A 166 -0.79 -12.72 5.59
CA LYS A 166 0.53 -12.38 6.11
C LYS A 166 0.63 -10.87 6.27
N SER A 167 1.34 -10.39 7.29
CA SER A 167 1.58 -8.95 7.46
C SER A 167 2.01 -8.28 6.16
N PHE A 168 2.93 -8.90 5.44
CA PHE A 168 3.16 -8.61 4.04
C PHE A 168 3.67 -9.83 3.24
N THR A 169 3.39 -9.80 1.94
CA THR A 169 4.07 -10.62 0.94
C THR A 169 5.07 -9.76 0.18
N LEU A 170 6.36 -10.11 0.21
CA LEU A 170 7.38 -9.60 -0.69
C LEU A 170 7.23 -10.31 -2.04
N ILE A 171 7.16 -9.56 -3.12
CA ILE A 171 6.93 -10.09 -4.48
C ILE A 171 8.17 -9.76 -5.29
N VAL A 172 8.74 -10.77 -5.95
CA VAL A 172 9.89 -10.62 -6.85
C VAL A 172 9.52 -11.21 -8.20
N LEU A 173 9.56 -10.38 -9.24
CA LEU A 173 9.29 -10.78 -10.62
C LEU A 173 10.56 -11.28 -11.32
N PRO A 174 10.46 -11.99 -12.46
CA PRO A 174 11.62 -12.55 -13.17
C PRO A 174 12.66 -11.52 -13.63
N ASP A 175 12.25 -10.27 -13.84
CA ASP A 175 13.11 -9.14 -14.23
C ASP A 175 13.80 -8.45 -13.03
N GLY A 176 13.56 -8.94 -11.81
CA GLY A 176 14.05 -8.34 -10.57
C GLY A 176 13.17 -7.22 -10.01
N THR A 177 12.03 -6.90 -10.62
CA THR A 177 11.10 -5.91 -10.08
C THR A 177 10.52 -6.40 -8.75
N VAL A 178 10.58 -5.54 -7.73
CA VAL A 178 10.14 -5.84 -6.36
C VAL A 178 8.88 -5.05 -5.99
N GLY A 179 7.94 -5.73 -5.33
CA GLY A 179 6.71 -5.14 -4.81
C GLY A 179 6.28 -5.74 -3.47
N PHE A 180 5.24 -5.14 -2.88
CA PHE A 180 4.68 -5.60 -1.61
C PHE A 180 3.15 -5.68 -1.68
N ASN A 181 2.59 -6.74 -1.11
CA ASN A 181 1.18 -6.83 -0.73
C ASN A 181 1.10 -6.81 0.80
N VAL A 182 0.22 -6.01 1.40
CA VAL A 182 0.22 -5.75 2.84
C VAL A 182 -1.16 -5.97 3.45
N GLU A 183 -1.25 -6.80 4.48
CA GLU A 183 -2.47 -6.95 5.29
C GLU A 183 -2.61 -5.72 6.20
N HIS A 184 -3.73 -5.00 6.13
CA HIS A 184 -3.79 -3.65 6.69
C HIS A 184 -4.16 -3.59 8.19
N SER A 185 -4.60 -4.70 8.80
CA SER A 185 -5.09 -4.69 10.19
C SER A 185 -3.98 -4.48 11.24
N TRP A 186 -2.74 -4.86 10.94
CA TRP A 186 -1.61 -4.69 11.87
C TRP A 186 -0.98 -3.30 11.83
N GLY A 187 -0.97 -2.62 10.67
CA GLY A 187 -0.28 -1.34 10.49
C GLY A 187 -0.69 -0.53 9.25
N ASP A 188 -0.20 0.71 9.20
CA ASP A 188 -0.47 1.72 8.17
C ASP A 188 0.65 1.79 7.12
N ALA A 189 0.31 2.25 5.91
CA ALA A 189 1.22 2.31 4.76
C ALA A 189 2.60 2.97 5.03
N PRO A 190 2.71 4.07 5.82
CA PRO A 190 4.02 4.66 6.12
C PRO A 190 5.00 3.70 6.81
N ILE A 191 4.53 2.69 7.55
CA ILE A 191 5.38 1.72 8.24
C ILE A 191 6.09 0.82 7.22
N MET A 192 5.34 0.27 6.26
CA MET A 192 5.90 -0.54 5.18
C MET A 192 6.75 0.32 4.23
N GLY A 193 6.31 1.55 3.93
CA GLY A 193 7.08 2.49 3.12
C GLY A 193 8.46 2.77 3.72
N HIS A 194 8.54 2.95 5.04
CA HIS A 194 9.82 3.14 5.74
C HIS A 194 10.70 1.87 5.68
N ALA A 195 10.11 0.68 5.83
CA ALA A 195 10.88 -0.57 5.74
C ALA A 195 11.45 -0.79 4.34
N ALA A 196 10.66 -0.54 3.29
CA ALA A 196 11.12 -0.62 1.91
C ALA A 196 12.22 0.43 1.61
N GLU A 197 12.05 1.65 2.11
CA GLU A 197 13.06 2.70 2.02
C GLU A 197 14.38 2.29 2.68
N LEU A 198 14.35 1.77 3.91
CA LEU A 198 15.55 1.33 4.60
C LEU A 198 16.25 0.18 3.84
N ALA A 199 15.49 -0.80 3.34
CA ALA A 199 16.07 -1.89 2.55
C ALA A 199 16.84 -1.37 1.33
N ALA A 200 16.24 -0.45 0.57
CA ALA A 200 16.89 0.18 -0.60
C ALA A 200 18.11 1.01 -0.21
N VAL A 201 18.04 1.79 0.88
CA VAL A 201 19.16 2.58 1.38
C VAL A 201 20.34 1.68 1.80
N TYR A 202 20.07 0.56 2.49
CA TYR A 202 21.12 -0.35 2.91
C TYR A 202 21.78 -1.06 1.73
N GLU A 203 20.99 -1.52 0.77
CA GLU A 203 21.52 -2.11 -0.46
C GLU A 203 22.40 -1.10 -1.22
N PHE A 204 21.89 0.11 -1.47
CA PHE A 204 22.63 1.13 -2.20
C PHE A 204 23.94 1.51 -1.49
N LYS A 205 23.90 1.70 -0.17
CA LYS A 205 25.11 1.97 0.62
C LYS A 205 26.09 0.80 0.64
N GLY A 206 25.59 -0.44 0.67
CA GLY A 206 26.42 -1.64 0.58
C GLY A 206 27.22 -1.66 -0.72
N ILE A 207 26.51 -1.46 -1.84
CA ILE A 207 27.10 -1.39 -3.18
C ILE A 207 28.09 -0.23 -3.29
N GLN A 208 27.67 0.99 -2.93
CA GLN A 208 28.48 2.20 -3.08
C GLN A 208 29.78 2.14 -2.26
N ASN A 209 29.72 1.61 -1.03
CA ASN A 209 30.87 1.58 -0.12
C ASN A 209 31.73 0.32 -0.27
N GLN A 210 31.39 -0.56 -1.20
CA GLN A 210 32.09 -1.83 -1.37
C GLN A 210 32.16 -2.64 -0.05
N LEU A 211 31.01 -2.77 0.65
CA LEU A 211 30.88 -3.63 1.84
C LEU A 211 30.83 -5.13 1.51
N PRO A 212 31.80 -5.96 1.97
CA PRO A 212 31.87 -7.39 1.65
C PRO A 212 30.53 -8.14 1.79
N GLY A 213 30.09 -8.80 0.71
CA GLY A 213 28.85 -9.58 0.68
C GLY A 213 27.57 -8.74 0.58
N GLN A 214 27.66 -7.45 0.26
CA GLN A 214 26.52 -6.54 0.00
C GLN A 214 26.63 -5.88 -1.38
N HIS A 215 27.19 -6.62 -2.34
CA HIS A 215 27.30 -6.22 -3.74
C HIS A 215 27.24 -7.45 -4.65
N TYR A 216 27.23 -7.18 -5.95
CA TYR A 216 27.02 -8.15 -6.99
C TYR A 216 28.30 -8.35 -7.81
N ALA A 217 28.62 -9.60 -8.13
CA ALA A 217 29.64 -9.94 -9.11
C ALA A 217 29.17 -9.56 -10.54
N GLU A 218 30.08 -9.60 -11.52
CA GLU A 218 29.76 -9.20 -12.91
C GLU A 218 28.60 -9.99 -13.54
N ASN A 219 28.40 -11.24 -13.10
CA ASN A 219 27.30 -12.10 -13.54
C ASN A 219 25.97 -11.85 -12.79
N GLY A 220 25.93 -10.87 -11.87
CA GLY A 220 24.78 -10.53 -11.05
C GLY A 220 24.64 -11.34 -9.76
N SER A 221 25.52 -12.31 -9.48
CA SER A 221 25.42 -13.10 -8.25
C SER A 221 25.90 -12.34 -7.02
N CYS A 222 25.46 -12.73 -5.83
CA CYS A 222 26.00 -12.18 -4.58
C CYS A 222 27.49 -12.55 -4.45
N ASP A 223 28.33 -11.60 -4.04
CA ASP A 223 29.79 -11.79 -4.00
C ASP A 223 30.34 -12.21 -2.61
N GLY A 224 29.43 -12.48 -1.66
CA GLY A 224 29.78 -12.93 -0.31
C GLY A 224 30.15 -14.42 -0.25
N PRO A 225 30.91 -14.85 0.79
CA PRO A 225 31.21 -16.26 0.99
C PRO A 225 29.94 -17.05 1.38
N ILE A 226 29.88 -18.30 0.92
CA ILE A 226 28.90 -19.29 1.36
C ILE A 226 29.57 -20.16 2.42
N ILE A 227 29.19 -19.98 3.68
CA ILE A 227 29.70 -20.77 4.81
C ILE A 227 28.82 -22.01 4.99
N GLU A 228 27.50 -21.82 4.90
CA GLU A 228 26.51 -22.88 5.02
C GLU A 228 25.67 -23.06 3.75
N ARG A 229 25.61 -24.31 3.26
CA ARG A 229 24.74 -24.69 2.13
C ARG A 229 23.40 -25.18 2.65
N VAL A 230 22.57 -24.25 3.05
CA VAL A 230 21.25 -24.54 3.61
C VAL A 230 20.24 -24.74 2.47
N LEU A 231 19.52 -25.86 2.50
CA LEU A 231 18.46 -26.16 1.54
C LEU A 231 17.08 -25.78 2.08
N PRO A 232 16.15 -25.34 1.21
CA PRO A 232 14.79 -25.06 1.61
C PRO A 232 14.06 -26.38 1.95
N THR A 233 13.09 -26.33 2.87
CA THR A 233 12.23 -27.48 3.15
C THR A 233 10.90 -27.35 2.42
N ARG A 234 10.64 -28.23 1.45
CA ARG A 234 9.37 -28.30 0.73
C ARG A 234 8.22 -28.65 1.68
N LEU A 235 7.20 -27.79 1.75
CA LEU A 235 5.97 -28.06 2.49
C LEU A 235 5.14 -29.11 1.75
N ARG A 236 4.33 -29.88 2.47
CA ARG A 236 3.49 -30.93 1.88
C ARG A 236 2.05 -30.75 2.30
N TRP A 237 1.13 -31.14 1.44
CA TRP A 237 -0.29 -30.99 1.67
C TRP A 237 -1.01 -32.28 1.32
N ASP A 238 -2.01 -32.59 2.12
CA ASP A 238 -3.03 -33.59 1.85
C ASP A 238 -4.30 -32.86 1.42
N ILE A 239 -4.47 -32.71 0.11
CA ILE A 239 -5.59 -31.97 -0.50
C ILE A 239 -6.62 -32.98 -0.98
N THR A 240 -7.67 -33.14 -0.19
CA THR A 240 -8.82 -33.99 -0.55
C THR A 240 -9.68 -33.32 -1.63
N PRO A 241 -10.53 -34.07 -2.36
CA PRO A 241 -11.45 -33.50 -3.35
C PRO A 241 -12.33 -32.37 -2.79
N GLN A 242 -12.80 -32.48 -1.55
CA GLN A 242 -13.59 -31.43 -0.88
C GLN A 242 -12.76 -30.16 -0.60
N CYS A 243 -11.47 -30.33 -0.27
CA CYS A 243 -10.54 -29.21 -0.11
C CYS A 243 -10.31 -28.52 -1.46
N THR A 244 -10.10 -29.29 -2.53
CA THR A 244 -10.00 -28.80 -3.92
C THR A 244 -11.21 -27.94 -4.30
N GLU A 245 -12.43 -28.41 -4.06
CA GLU A 245 -13.66 -27.64 -4.35
C GLU A 245 -13.68 -26.30 -3.62
N THR A 246 -13.26 -26.30 -2.34
CA THR A 246 -13.20 -25.10 -1.51
C THR A 246 -12.14 -24.11 -1.99
N ILE A 247 -10.97 -24.60 -2.42
CA ILE A 247 -9.91 -23.80 -3.04
C ILE A 247 -10.42 -23.18 -4.35
N GLN A 248 -11.03 -23.95 -5.24
CA GLN A 248 -11.54 -23.44 -6.52
C GLN A 248 -12.68 -22.42 -6.32
N SER A 249 -13.57 -22.65 -5.36
CA SER A 249 -14.63 -21.71 -5.03
C SER A 249 -14.07 -20.37 -4.56
N SER A 250 -13.10 -20.41 -3.63
CA SER A 250 -12.43 -19.21 -3.12
C SER A 250 -11.67 -18.48 -4.22
N TYR A 251 -10.97 -19.22 -5.08
CA TYR A 251 -10.29 -18.68 -6.26
C TYR A 251 -11.26 -18.00 -7.22
N GLY A 252 -12.40 -18.62 -7.54
CA GLY A 252 -13.41 -18.02 -8.42
C GLY A 252 -13.96 -16.69 -7.89
N VAL A 253 -14.27 -16.62 -6.59
CA VAL A 253 -14.73 -15.38 -5.93
C VAL A 253 -13.63 -14.31 -5.96
N ALA A 254 -12.42 -14.68 -5.56
CA ALA A 254 -11.29 -13.76 -5.50
C ALA A 254 -10.94 -13.23 -6.91
N ARG A 255 -10.97 -14.10 -7.92
CA ARG A 255 -10.65 -13.71 -9.29
C ARG A 255 -11.71 -12.78 -9.86
N ALA A 256 -12.98 -13.12 -9.70
CA ALA A 256 -14.08 -12.24 -10.11
C ALA A 256 -13.96 -10.85 -9.49
N LEU A 257 -13.59 -10.74 -8.21
CA LEU A 257 -13.35 -9.45 -7.55
C LEU A 257 -12.16 -8.70 -8.14
N ALA A 258 -11.01 -9.38 -8.30
CA ALA A 258 -9.80 -8.77 -8.86
C ALA A 258 -10.01 -8.26 -10.30
N ASP A 259 -10.82 -8.98 -11.08
CA ASP A 259 -11.16 -8.60 -12.46
C ASP A 259 -12.02 -7.32 -12.51
N THR A 260 -12.78 -7.03 -11.44
CA THR A 260 -13.54 -5.76 -11.35
C THR A 260 -12.70 -4.53 -11.07
N ILE A 261 -11.46 -4.68 -10.60
CA ILE A 261 -10.62 -3.53 -10.20
C ILE A 261 -10.05 -2.87 -11.44
N ASP A 262 -10.40 -1.59 -11.63
CA ASP A 262 -9.74 -0.68 -12.57
C ASP A 262 -8.68 0.10 -11.80
N LEU A 263 -7.42 0.04 -12.23
CA LEU A 263 -6.30 0.75 -11.60
C LEU A 263 -5.46 1.43 -12.66
N VAL A 264 -5.23 2.73 -12.48
CA VAL A 264 -4.34 3.53 -13.31
C VAL A 264 -3.26 4.15 -12.44
N VAL A 265 -2.01 3.92 -12.82
CA VAL A 265 -0.83 4.50 -12.18
C VAL A 265 -0.22 5.54 -13.12
N VAL A 266 -0.07 6.78 -12.63
CA VAL A 266 0.47 7.90 -13.39
C VAL A 266 1.63 8.53 -12.66
N ARG A 267 2.72 8.77 -13.37
CA ARG A 267 3.84 9.59 -12.93
C ARG A 267 3.67 11.01 -13.51
N PHE A 268 3.48 11.99 -12.63
CA PHE A 268 3.34 13.40 -13.00
C PHE A 268 4.69 14.11 -12.85
N LEU A 269 5.23 14.61 -13.96
CA LEU A 269 6.59 15.18 -14.05
C LEU A 269 6.60 16.70 -14.27
N ASP A 270 5.45 17.34 -14.48
CA ASP A 270 5.42 18.77 -14.82
C ASP A 270 5.89 19.66 -13.66
N PHE A 271 5.66 19.22 -12.42
CA PHE A 271 6.16 19.81 -11.18
C PHE A 271 5.95 18.88 -9.98
N GLY A 272 6.67 19.14 -8.89
CA GLY A 272 6.54 18.41 -7.63
C GLY A 272 6.37 19.30 -6.40
N SER A 273 6.63 18.72 -5.23
CA SER A 273 6.50 19.40 -3.94
C SER A 273 7.35 20.68 -3.83
N GLY A 274 8.51 20.74 -4.49
CA GLY A 274 9.40 21.90 -4.46
C GLY A 274 8.78 23.13 -5.10
N TYR A 275 8.09 22.98 -6.24
CA TYR A 275 7.34 24.08 -6.86
C TYR A 275 6.21 24.56 -5.93
N ILE A 276 5.40 23.64 -5.42
CA ILE A 276 4.22 23.96 -4.60
C ILE A 276 4.63 24.74 -3.33
N LYS A 277 5.70 24.28 -2.66
CA LYS A 277 6.27 24.96 -1.49
C LYS A 277 6.79 26.35 -1.82
N ARG A 278 7.49 26.54 -2.95
CA ARG A 278 7.96 27.87 -3.40
C ARG A 278 6.84 28.86 -3.66
N GLN A 279 5.65 28.38 -4.02
CA GLN A 279 4.45 29.21 -4.17
C GLN A 279 3.72 29.47 -2.83
N GLY A 280 4.24 28.96 -1.71
CA GLY A 280 3.69 29.21 -0.37
C GLY A 280 2.51 28.30 0.01
N PHE A 281 2.34 27.15 -0.65
CA PHE A 281 1.25 26.21 -0.37
C PHE A 281 1.78 24.89 0.22
N SER A 282 0.95 24.22 1.03
CA SER A 282 1.20 22.82 1.40
C SER A 282 1.04 21.91 0.16
N PRO A 283 2.03 21.06 -0.15
CA PRO A 283 1.92 20.09 -1.24
C PRO A 283 0.69 19.18 -1.11
N ASP A 284 0.42 18.70 0.09
CA ASP A 284 -0.69 17.81 0.37
C ASP A 284 -2.05 18.51 0.17
N ALA A 285 -2.22 19.70 0.74
CA ALA A 285 -3.43 20.50 0.57
C ALA A 285 -3.67 20.88 -0.91
N PHE A 286 -2.60 21.14 -1.67
CA PHE A 286 -2.69 21.39 -3.11
C PHE A 286 -3.28 20.18 -3.84
N VAL A 287 -2.73 18.98 -3.60
CA VAL A 287 -3.19 17.74 -4.23
C VAL A 287 -4.64 17.45 -3.84
N GLN A 288 -5.00 17.62 -2.57
CA GLN A 288 -6.37 17.45 -2.10
C GLN A 288 -7.35 18.39 -2.79
N MET A 289 -6.98 19.66 -3.01
CA MET A 289 -7.80 20.60 -3.78
C MET A 289 -7.88 20.25 -5.28
N ALA A 290 -6.81 19.72 -5.86
CA ALA A 290 -6.82 19.22 -7.23
C ALA A 290 -7.73 18.00 -7.37
N LEU A 291 -7.76 17.10 -6.39
CA LEU A 291 -8.68 15.96 -6.34
C LEU A 291 -10.15 16.41 -6.23
N GLN A 292 -10.45 17.43 -5.42
CA GLN A 292 -11.80 18.02 -5.37
C GLN A 292 -12.21 18.59 -6.73
N LEU A 293 -11.31 19.33 -7.40
CA LEU A 293 -11.57 19.93 -8.70
C LEU A 293 -11.78 18.85 -9.78
N ALA A 294 -10.94 17.81 -9.74
CA ALA A 294 -11.02 16.70 -10.66
C ALA A 294 -12.35 15.95 -10.52
N TYR A 295 -12.78 15.69 -9.29
CA TYR A 295 -14.04 15.02 -9.04
C TYR A 295 -15.24 15.86 -9.48
N LEU A 296 -15.27 17.16 -9.17
CA LEU A 296 -16.36 18.03 -9.63
C LEU A 296 -16.42 18.06 -11.17
N THR A 297 -15.28 18.11 -11.84
CA THR A 297 -15.18 18.11 -13.31
C THR A 297 -15.66 16.79 -13.91
N ASP A 298 -15.26 15.66 -13.31
CA ASP A 298 -15.58 14.30 -13.79
C ASP A 298 -17.03 13.91 -13.53
N ARG A 299 -17.55 14.25 -12.33
CA ARG A 299 -18.82 13.72 -11.81
C ARG A 299 -19.92 14.77 -11.66
N GLY A 300 -19.63 16.04 -11.91
CA GLY A 300 -20.60 17.14 -11.78
C GLY A 300 -21.14 17.36 -10.37
N SER A 301 -20.56 16.72 -9.35
CA SER A 301 -21.02 16.76 -7.96
C SER A 301 -19.82 16.71 -7.00
N LEU A 302 -20.05 17.06 -5.73
CA LEU A 302 -19.03 16.99 -4.69
C LEU A 302 -19.15 15.68 -3.90
N PRO A 303 -18.05 14.93 -3.67
CA PRO A 303 -18.07 13.71 -2.89
C PRO A 303 -17.82 13.95 -1.41
N LEU A 304 -18.27 13.02 -0.56
CA LEU A 304 -17.63 12.85 0.74
C LEU A 304 -16.23 12.28 0.53
N VAL A 305 -15.25 12.91 1.18
CA VAL A 305 -13.84 12.55 1.05
C VAL A 305 -13.29 12.05 2.36
N TYR A 306 -12.75 10.83 2.31
CA TYR A 306 -11.91 10.29 3.36
C TYR A 306 -10.45 10.58 2.98
N GLU A 307 -9.71 11.20 3.88
CA GLU A 307 -8.25 11.28 3.79
C GLU A 307 -7.64 10.74 5.07
N SER A 308 -6.71 9.79 4.93
CA SER A 308 -6.02 9.19 6.07
C SER A 308 -5.03 10.17 6.70
N SER A 309 -5.14 10.40 8.01
CA SER A 309 -4.21 11.22 8.77
C SER A 309 -3.65 10.44 9.96
N MET A 310 -2.33 10.36 10.08
CA MET A 310 -1.70 9.59 11.15
C MET A 310 -1.83 10.27 12.52
N THR A 311 -2.19 9.50 13.56
CA THR A 311 -2.30 9.98 14.95
C THR A 311 -1.16 9.45 15.83
N ARG A 312 -0.01 9.13 15.23
CA ARG A 312 1.16 8.56 15.92
C ARG A 312 1.80 9.48 16.96
N LEU A 313 1.33 10.72 17.15
CA LEU A 313 1.66 11.54 18.32
C LEU A 313 1.15 10.90 19.63
N PHE A 314 0.14 10.04 19.54
CA PHE A 314 -0.41 9.32 20.68
C PHE A 314 0.12 7.88 20.71
N ARG A 315 0.20 7.31 21.93
CA ARG A 315 0.53 5.89 22.12
C ARG A 315 -0.46 5.02 21.33
N GLU A 316 0.07 4.12 20.53
CA GLU A 316 -0.70 3.19 19.68
C GLU A 316 -1.61 3.90 18.65
N GLY A 317 -1.35 5.18 18.39
CA GLY A 317 -2.06 5.96 17.39
C GLY A 317 -1.90 5.37 15.99
N ARG A 318 -3.04 5.19 15.31
CA ARG A 318 -3.11 4.81 13.90
C ARG A 318 -3.56 5.99 13.06
N THR A 319 -4.87 6.09 12.81
CA THR A 319 -5.42 7.06 11.87
C THR A 319 -6.63 7.80 12.42
N GLU A 320 -6.77 9.04 11.98
CA GLU A 320 -7.99 9.85 11.99
C GLU A 320 -8.34 10.21 10.52
N THR A 321 -9.55 10.70 10.29
CA THR A 321 -10.05 11.14 8.99
C THR A 321 -9.97 12.66 8.86
N VAL A 322 -9.36 13.12 7.77
CA VAL A 322 -9.51 14.50 7.28
C VAL A 322 -10.63 14.50 6.23
N ARG A 323 -11.63 15.35 6.42
CA ARG A 323 -12.77 15.50 5.50
C ARG A 323 -12.49 16.63 4.51
N SER A 324 -11.84 16.31 3.40
CA SER A 324 -11.28 17.30 2.46
C SER A 324 -12.35 18.04 1.63
N CYS A 325 -13.57 17.50 1.55
CA CYS A 325 -14.75 18.22 1.04
C CYS A 325 -15.34 19.12 2.13
N THR A 326 -15.03 20.41 2.05
CA THR A 326 -15.40 21.48 2.99
C THR A 326 -16.16 22.59 2.25
N ALA A 327 -16.74 23.53 2.96
CA ALA A 327 -17.37 24.68 2.32
C ALA A 327 -16.34 25.54 1.55
N GLU A 328 -15.12 25.64 2.05
CA GLU A 328 -14.01 26.35 1.43
C GLU A 328 -13.53 25.65 0.15
N SER A 329 -13.33 24.32 0.20
CA SER A 329 -12.94 23.57 -1.00
C SER A 329 -14.04 23.58 -2.05
N ALA A 330 -15.32 23.45 -1.65
CA ALA A 330 -16.47 23.59 -2.54
C ALA A 330 -16.50 24.94 -3.25
N LYS A 331 -16.35 26.05 -2.52
CA LYS A 331 -16.30 27.41 -3.08
C LYS A 331 -15.15 27.56 -4.07
N PHE A 332 -13.97 27.04 -3.72
CA PHE A 332 -12.82 27.06 -4.62
C PHE A 332 -13.09 26.31 -5.92
N VAL A 333 -13.52 25.05 -5.87
CA VAL A 333 -13.70 24.26 -7.10
C VAL A 333 -14.84 24.78 -7.95
N GLN A 334 -15.91 25.30 -7.34
CA GLN A 334 -17.00 25.98 -8.06
C GLN A 334 -16.49 27.24 -8.76
N SER A 335 -15.62 28.03 -8.11
CA SER A 335 -15.03 29.24 -8.72
C SER A 335 -14.15 28.92 -9.94
N MET A 336 -13.53 27.74 -9.97
CA MET A 336 -12.75 27.26 -11.12
C MET A 336 -13.65 26.88 -12.31
N MET A 337 -14.86 26.37 -12.05
CA MET A 337 -15.83 25.99 -13.07
C MET A 337 -16.63 27.19 -13.62
N ASP A 338 -16.74 28.27 -12.85
CA ASP A 338 -17.46 29.48 -13.23
C ASP A 338 -16.64 30.38 -14.15
N LYS A 339 -17.05 30.50 -15.42
CA LYS A 339 -16.43 31.36 -16.43
C LYS A 339 -16.50 32.85 -16.11
N SER A 340 -17.44 33.28 -15.28
CA SER A 340 -17.59 34.68 -14.86
C SER A 340 -16.67 35.04 -13.68
N CYS A 341 -16.14 34.05 -12.98
CA CYS A 341 -15.30 34.27 -11.81
C CYS A 341 -13.90 34.76 -12.22
N ARG A 342 -13.45 35.84 -11.59
CA ARG A 342 -12.15 36.46 -11.87
C ARG A 342 -10.99 35.62 -11.32
N PRO A 343 -9.81 35.62 -11.96
CA PRO A 343 -8.63 34.94 -11.45
C PRO A 343 -8.25 35.35 -10.01
N GLU A 344 -8.44 36.62 -9.64
CA GLU A 344 -8.16 37.12 -8.30
C GLU A 344 -9.06 36.47 -7.23
N ASP A 345 -10.32 36.22 -7.57
CA ASP A 345 -11.26 35.54 -6.69
C ASP A 345 -10.93 34.05 -6.57
N ARG A 346 -10.59 33.40 -7.70
CA ARG A 346 -10.19 31.98 -7.71
C ARG A 346 -8.96 31.73 -6.83
N ILE A 347 -7.91 32.55 -6.95
CA ILE A 347 -6.70 32.39 -6.12
C ILE A 347 -6.97 32.69 -4.65
N ARG A 348 -7.86 33.65 -4.34
CA ARG A 348 -8.30 33.91 -2.97
C ARG A 348 -9.02 32.70 -2.39
N GLN A 349 -9.96 32.09 -3.12
CA GLN A 349 -10.65 30.87 -2.65
C GLN A 349 -9.67 29.70 -2.51
N PHE A 350 -8.70 29.55 -3.41
CA PHE A 350 -7.67 28.52 -3.32
C PHE A 350 -6.84 28.64 -2.03
N ARG A 351 -6.41 29.85 -1.67
CA ARG A 351 -5.69 30.12 -0.39
C ARG A 351 -6.55 29.80 0.84
N LEU A 352 -7.84 30.13 0.81
CA LEU A 352 -8.76 29.81 1.91
C LEU A 352 -8.94 28.30 2.05
N ALA A 353 -9.16 27.59 0.94
CA ALA A 353 -9.38 26.16 0.93
C ALA A 353 -8.16 25.36 1.38
N THR A 354 -6.97 25.68 0.85
CA THR A 354 -5.71 25.06 1.26
C THR A 354 -5.37 25.37 2.71
N GLY A 355 -5.56 26.62 3.16
CA GLY A 355 -5.34 26.99 4.56
C GLY A 355 -6.31 26.32 5.53
N TYR A 356 -7.58 26.11 5.13
CA TYR A 356 -8.56 25.36 5.93
C TYR A 356 -8.19 23.88 6.02
N HIS A 357 -7.82 23.26 4.89
CA HIS A 357 -7.36 21.87 4.83
C HIS A 357 -6.16 21.63 5.76
N GLN A 358 -5.14 22.49 5.72
CA GLN A 358 -4.01 22.39 6.65
C GLN A 358 -4.41 22.45 8.13
N ARG A 359 -5.43 23.24 8.48
CA ARG A 359 -5.96 23.27 9.85
C ARG A 359 -6.61 21.93 10.20
N LEU A 360 -7.43 21.37 9.32
CA LEU A 360 -8.03 20.05 9.52
C LEU A 360 -6.98 18.96 9.71
N THR A 361 -5.93 18.94 8.89
CA THR A 361 -4.84 17.97 9.01
C THR A 361 -4.14 18.09 10.36
N ARG A 362 -3.83 19.32 10.81
CA ARG A 362 -3.23 19.53 12.13
C ARG A 362 -4.15 19.09 13.27
N ASP A 363 -5.44 19.37 13.15
CA ASP A 363 -6.43 18.96 14.14
C ASP A 363 -6.55 17.43 14.19
N ALA A 364 -6.60 16.76 13.03
CA ALA A 364 -6.63 15.30 12.95
C ALA A 364 -5.37 14.65 13.57
N VAL A 365 -4.17 15.09 13.17
CA VAL A 365 -2.89 14.58 13.71
C VAL A 365 -2.79 14.79 15.23
N SER A 366 -3.38 15.87 15.75
CA SER A 366 -3.43 16.18 17.18
C SER A 366 -4.66 15.61 17.92
N GLY A 367 -5.39 14.67 17.32
CA GLY A 367 -6.47 13.94 17.97
C GLY A 367 -7.77 14.74 18.16
N LYS A 368 -7.94 15.81 17.39
CA LYS A 368 -9.13 16.69 17.39
C LYS A 368 -10.06 16.43 16.21
N GLY A 369 -9.80 15.39 15.41
CA GLY A 369 -10.75 14.91 14.43
C GLY A 369 -12.00 14.31 15.09
N VAL A 370 -13.04 14.12 14.30
CA VAL A 370 -14.37 13.75 14.81
C VAL A 370 -14.79 12.33 14.41
N ASP A 371 -14.25 11.78 13.34
CA ASP A 371 -14.72 10.51 12.78
C ASP A 371 -14.47 9.32 13.71
N ARG A 372 -13.27 9.20 14.31
CA ARG A 372 -13.01 8.13 15.29
C ARG A 372 -13.82 8.33 16.56
N HIS A 373 -14.08 9.57 16.98
CA HIS A 373 -14.95 9.86 18.12
C HIS A 373 -16.40 9.43 17.84
N LEU A 374 -16.96 9.78 16.68
CA LEU A 374 -18.31 9.35 16.28
C LEU A 374 -18.43 7.83 16.16
N PHE A 375 -17.39 7.17 15.65
CA PHE A 375 -17.33 5.72 15.62
C PHE A 375 -17.33 5.11 17.03
N ALA A 376 -16.57 5.67 17.97
CA ALA A 376 -16.59 5.24 19.36
C ALA A 376 -17.99 5.38 19.99
N LEU A 377 -18.68 6.51 19.77
CA LEU A 377 -20.06 6.71 20.22
C LEU A 377 -21.01 5.67 19.60
N TYR A 378 -20.82 5.31 18.33
CA TYR A 378 -21.58 4.23 17.69
C TYR A 378 -21.36 2.88 18.36
N ILE A 379 -20.11 2.49 18.60
CA ILE A 379 -19.81 1.24 19.33
C ILE A 379 -20.46 1.25 20.72
N MET A 380 -20.37 2.36 21.44
CA MET A 380 -21.02 2.51 22.75
C MET A 380 -22.54 2.40 22.66
N SER A 381 -23.17 3.02 21.66
CA SER A 381 -24.63 2.89 21.45
C SER A 381 -25.04 1.45 21.19
N LYS A 382 -24.25 0.66 20.43
CA LYS A 382 -24.51 -0.76 20.21
C LYS A 382 -24.38 -1.57 21.50
N PHE A 383 -23.33 -1.30 22.28
CA PHE A 383 -23.13 -1.94 23.58
C PHE A 383 -24.28 -1.67 24.55
N LEU A 384 -24.72 -0.41 24.63
CA LEU A 384 -25.83 0.03 25.47
C LEU A 384 -27.22 -0.27 24.86
N ARG A 385 -27.28 -0.88 23.67
CA ARG A 385 -28.51 -1.17 22.91
C ARG A 385 -29.38 0.07 22.67
N LEU A 386 -28.75 1.22 22.49
CA LEU A 386 -29.39 2.48 22.14
C LEU A 386 -29.50 2.61 20.63
N ASP A 387 -30.68 3.03 20.17
CA ASP A 387 -30.86 3.41 18.78
C ASP A 387 -30.64 4.91 18.58
N SER A 388 -29.65 5.26 17.76
CA SER A 388 -29.37 6.65 17.39
C SER A 388 -29.56 6.83 15.89
N PRO A 389 -30.66 7.47 15.45
CA PRO A 389 -30.87 7.82 14.05
C PRO A 389 -29.75 8.69 13.48
N PHE A 390 -29.16 9.57 14.31
CA PHE A 390 -28.02 10.39 13.93
C PHE A 390 -26.80 9.54 13.58
N LEU A 391 -26.34 8.68 14.49
CA LEU A 391 -25.15 7.85 14.27
C LEU A 391 -25.35 6.86 13.11
N LYS A 392 -26.56 6.31 12.97
CA LYS A 392 -26.93 5.47 11.81
C LYS A 392 -26.76 6.23 10.50
N LYS A 393 -27.29 7.47 10.43
CA LYS A 393 -27.19 8.30 9.22
C LYS A 393 -25.74 8.62 8.89
N ILE A 394 -25.01 9.25 9.81
CA ILE A 394 -23.66 9.77 9.51
C ILE A 394 -22.64 8.68 9.16
N LEU A 395 -22.80 7.47 9.68
CA LEU A 395 -21.90 6.34 9.41
C LEU A 395 -22.31 5.51 8.19
N SER A 396 -23.53 5.72 7.67
CA SER A 396 -24.01 5.08 6.44
C SER A 396 -23.64 5.84 5.16
N GLU A 397 -23.19 7.10 5.29
CA GLU A 397 -22.86 7.93 4.14
C GLU A 397 -21.60 7.40 3.42
N PRO A 398 -21.64 7.24 2.08
CA PRO A 398 -20.55 6.60 1.34
C PRO A 398 -19.37 7.55 1.11
N TRP A 399 -18.17 7.09 1.44
CA TRP A 399 -16.91 7.75 1.09
C TRP A 399 -16.56 7.51 -0.39
N ARG A 400 -17.17 8.30 -1.28
CA ARG A 400 -16.98 8.14 -2.73
C ARG A 400 -15.60 8.54 -3.24
N LEU A 401 -14.80 9.22 -2.43
CA LEU A 401 -13.39 9.47 -2.71
C LEU A 401 -12.56 9.18 -1.46
N SER A 402 -11.81 8.08 -1.48
CA SER A 402 -10.90 7.71 -0.40
C SER A 402 -9.47 7.99 -0.83
N THR A 403 -8.73 8.74 -0.03
CA THR A 403 -7.40 9.23 -0.37
C THR A 403 -6.37 8.90 0.71
N SER A 404 -5.13 8.69 0.28
CA SER A 404 -4.00 8.52 1.19
C SER A 404 -2.72 9.10 0.58
N GLN A 405 -2.06 9.98 1.30
CA GLN A 405 -0.66 10.30 1.03
C GLN A 405 0.21 9.24 1.70
N THR A 406 1.07 8.57 0.94
CA THR A 406 2.13 7.73 1.54
C THR A 406 3.39 8.57 1.70
N ALA A 407 3.88 8.70 2.93
CA ALA A 407 5.11 9.43 3.20
C ALA A 407 6.33 8.68 2.63
N THR A 408 7.14 9.38 1.85
CA THR A 408 8.43 8.94 1.32
C THR A 408 9.56 9.68 2.01
N SER A 409 10.79 9.16 1.91
CA SER A 409 12.00 9.75 2.51
C SER A 409 11.90 9.95 4.03
N GLN A 410 11.29 9.01 4.73
CA GLN A 410 11.07 9.05 6.18
C GLN A 410 12.37 8.87 6.97
N SER A 411 13.37 8.20 6.40
CA SER A 411 14.68 8.00 7.04
C SER A 411 15.58 9.24 6.94
N GLY A 412 15.33 10.11 5.95
CA GLY A 412 16.22 11.20 5.58
C GLY A 412 17.58 10.74 5.01
N GLN A 413 17.73 9.45 4.69
CA GLN A 413 18.99 8.87 4.21
C GLN A 413 19.05 8.71 2.69
N ILE A 414 17.93 8.93 1.97
CA ILE A 414 17.95 8.98 0.51
C ILE A 414 18.47 10.35 0.09
N ASP A 415 19.68 10.37 -0.47
CA ASP A 415 20.34 11.55 -1.00
C ASP A 415 20.66 11.33 -2.49
N LEU A 416 19.62 11.45 -3.32
CA LEU A 416 19.76 11.39 -4.77
C LEU A 416 19.70 12.81 -5.32
N ALA A 417 20.62 13.14 -6.22
CA ALA A 417 20.52 14.38 -7.00
C ALA A 417 19.15 14.45 -7.70
N GLN A 418 18.59 15.65 -7.84
CA GLN A 418 17.23 15.82 -8.43
C GLN A 418 17.11 15.20 -9.83
N ASN A 419 18.19 15.21 -10.60
CA ASN A 419 18.28 14.64 -11.95
C ASN A 419 18.79 13.19 -11.99
N HIS A 420 18.98 12.53 -10.84
CA HIS A 420 19.39 11.13 -10.80
C HIS A 420 18.30 10.25 -11.44
N PRO A 421 18.63 9.28 -12.31
CA PRO A 421 17.63 8.43 -12.97
C PRO A 421 16.70 7.70 -12.00
N ASP A 422 17.16 7.45 -10.78
CA ASP A 422 16.42 6.68 -9.77
C ASP A 422 15.54 7.54 -8.86
N SER A 423 15.61 8.87 -8.99
CA SER A 423 14.88 9.81 -8.12
C SER A 423 13.34 9.66 -8.22
N HIS A 424 12.85 9.00 -9.28
CA HIS A 424 11.43 8.79 -9.56
C HIS A 424 11.04 7.31 -9.75
N ARG A 425 11.94 6.36 -9.43
CA ARG A 425 11.68 4.92 -9.62
C ARG A 425 10.63 4.36 -8.67
N CYS A 426 10.56 4.85 -7.43
CA CYS A 426 9.49 4.45 -6.52
C CYS A 426 8.15 5.00 -7.04
N LEU A 427 7.20 4.09 -7.28
CA LEU A 427 5.84 4.41 -7.72
C LEU A 427 4.85 4.54 -6.54
N GLY A 428 5.26 4.22 -5.31
CA GLY A 428 4.37 4.16 -4.16
C GLY A 428 3.48 2.92 -4.18
N GLY A 429 2.31 3.01 -3.54
CA GLY A 429 1.34 1.92 -3.48
C GLY A 429 -0.10 2.43 -3.50
N GLY A 430 -1.03 1.58 -3.92
CA GLY A 430 -2.44 1.89 -4.06
C GLY A 430 -3.35 0.90 -3.32
N PHE A 431 -4.64 1.20 -3.30
CA PHE A 431 -5.70 0.38 -2.72
C PHE A 431 -6.94 0.47 -3.61
N GLY A 432 -7.85 -0.51 -3.53
CA GLY A 432 -9.13 -0.48 -4.23
C GLY A 432 -10.12 0.53 -3.63
N PRO A 433 -11.17 0.94 -4.36
CA PRO A 433 -12.14 1.90 -3.84
C PRO A 433 -12.94 1.32 -2.66
N VAL A 434 -13.28 2.16 -1.68
CA VAL A 434 -14.07 1.76 -0.49
C VAL A 434 -15.59 1.75 -0.76
N ASP A 435 -16.01 2.34 -1.88
CA ASP A 435 -17.38 2.35 -2.38
C ASP A 435 -17.38 1.91 -3.84
N LYS A 436 -18.37 1.11 -4.26
CA LYS A 436 -18.44 0.59 -5.64
C LYS A 436 -18.62 1.69 -6.69
N ASN A 437 -19.20 2.84 -6.31
CA ASN A 437 -19.38 4.04 -7.14
C ASN A 437 -18.43 5.16 -6.69
N GLY A 438 -17.23 4.79 -6.22
CA GLY A 438 -16.22 5.72 -5.77
C GLY A 438 -14.84 5.44 -6.34
N TYR A 439 -13.88 6.24 -5.90
CA TYR A 439 -12.48 6.15 -6.25
C TYR A 439 -11.60 5.91 -5.01
N GLY A 440 -10.56 5.10 -5.17
CA GLY A 440 -9.41 5.07 -4.27
C GLY A 440 -8.25 5.83 -4.90
N VAL A 441 -7.66 6.80 -4.21
CA VAL A 441 -6.52 7.56 -4.73
C VAL A 441 -5.39 7.62 -3.72
N SER A 442 -4.28 6.96 -4.04
CA SER A 442 -3.04 7.09 -3.28
C SER A 442 -2.04 7.93 -4.06
N TYR A 443 -1.23 8.71 -3.34
CA TYR A 443 -0.15 9.46 -3.96
C TYR A 443 1.10 9.53 -3.09
N ILE A 444 2.24 9.67 -3.78
CA ILE A 444 3.53 9.96 -3.18
C ILE A 444 4.14 11.18 -3.87
N PHE A 445 4.96 11.91 -3.10
CA PHE A 445 5.89 12.87 -3.67
C PHE A 445 7.21 12.15 -3.94
N SER A 446 7.61 12.10 -5.21
CA SER A 446 8.90 11.54 -5.61
C SER A 446 9.91 12.68 -5.62
N MET A 447 10.64 12.81 -4.51
CA MET A 447 11.52 13.94 -4.21
C MET A 447 10.77 15.28 -4.31
N GLU A 448 11.39 16.30 -4.91
CA GLU A 448 10.81 17.64 -5.05
C GLU A 448 10.18 17.93 -6.41
N THR A 449 10.36 17.05 -7.40
CA THR A 449 10.11 17.34 -8.82
C THR A 449 8.96 16.54 -9.42
N ALA A 450 8.51 15.46 -8.79
CA ALA A 450 7.46 14.60 -9.35
C ALA A 450 6.44 14.13 -8.29
N LEU A 451 5.31 13.63 -8.78
CA LEU A 451 4.33 12.87 -8.00
C LEU A 451 4.01 11.56 -8.72
N CYS A 452 3.65 10.54 -7.96
CA CYS A 452 3.02 9.34 -8.51
C CYS A 452 1.64 9.15 -7.89
N PHE A 453 0.65 8.85 -8.73
CA PHE A 453 -0.73 8.61 -8.35
C PHE A 453 -1.14 7.18 -8.70
N HIS A 454 -1.82 6.53 -7.76
CA HIS A 454 -2.56 5.28 -8.00
C HIS A 454 -4.04 5.61 -7.89
N VAL A 455 -4.76 5.59 -9.00
CA VAL A 455 -6.19 5.87 -9.08
C VAL A 455 -6.92 4.56 -9.35
N SER A 456 -7.77 4.14 -8.42
CA SER A 456 -8.56 2.92 -8.54
C SER A 456 -10.06 3.21 -8.56
N SER A 457 -10.80 2.38 -9.27
CA SER A 457 -12.25 2.37 -9.34
C SER A 457 -12.73 0.95 -9.69
N CYS A 458 -14.02 0.79 -9.97
CA CYS A 458 -14.61 -0.49 -10.30
C CYS A 458 -15.11 -0.49 -11.75
N PHE A 459 -14.61 -1.40 -12.60
CA PHE A 459 -15.04 -1.54 -14.00
C PHE A 459 -16.55 -1.79 -14.15
N THR A 460 -17.19 -2.36 -13.13
CA THR A 460 -18.63 -2.63 -13.15
C THR A 460 -19.49 -1.41 -12.85
N CYS A 461 -18.90 -0.28 -12.42
CA CYS A 461 -19.62 0.97 -12.20
C CYS A 461 -19.50 1.88 -13.43
N PRO A 462 -20.59 2.15 -14.17
CA PRO A 462 -20.54 2.93 -15.40
C PRO A 462 -20.15 4.40 -15.17
N ASP A 463 -20.35 4.90 -13.96
CA ASP A 463 -20.08 6.29 -13.62
C ASP A 463 -18.61 6.53 -13.27
N THR A 464 -17.81 5.49 -12.99
CA THR A 464 -16.39 5.62 -12.62
C THR A 464 -15.47 5.17 -13.74
N SER A 465 -14.31 5.83 -13.89
CA SER A 465 -13.22 5.35 -14.74
C SER A 465 -11.90 5.88 -14.20
N SER A 466 -10.97 4.97 -13.86
CA SER A 466 -9.67 5.35 -13.29
C SER A 466 -8.86 6.17 -14.30
N THR A 467 -8.87 5.79 -15.58
CA THR A 467 -8.19 6.53 -16.66
C THR A 467 -8.74 7.94 -16.81
N ARG A 468 -10.07 8.09 -16.88
CA ARG A 468 -10.72 9.39 -17.06
C ARG A 468 -10.47 10.30 -15.86
N PHE A 469 -10.59 9.76 -14.65
CA PHE A 469 -10.35 10.51 -13.43
C PHE A 469 -8.88 10.92 -13.29
N ALA A 470 -7.93 10.02 -13.59
CA ALA A 470 -6.50 10.32 -13.57
C ALA A 470 -6.15 11.45 -14.56
N ASN A 471 -6.65 11.41 -15.79
CA ASN A 471 -6.45 12.49 -16.77
C ASN A 471 -7.03 13.82 -16.27
N THR A 472 -8.25 13.79 -15.73
CA THR A 472 -8.90 14.99 -15.15
C THR A 472 -8.13 15.54 -13.95
N LEU A 473 -7.52 14.69 -13.13
CA LEU A 473 -6.65 15.09 -12.02
C LEU A 473 -5.40 15.81 -12.51
N ILE A 474 -4.73 15.27 -13.53
CA ILE A 474 -3.53 15.88 -14.11
C ILE A 474 -3.85 17.26 -14.69
N GLU A 475 -4.96 17.40 -15.41
CA GLU A 475 -5.41 18.70 -15.92
C GLU A 475 -5.84 19.67 -14.80
N SER A 476 -6.41 19.16 -13.71
CA SER A 476 -6.73 19.95 -12.53
C SER A 476 -5.45 20.51 -11.89
N MET A 477 -4.42 19.68 -11.71
CA MET A 477 -3.11 20.11 -11.20
C MET A 477 -2.48 21.20 -12.07
N ARG A 478 -2.51 21.03 -13.41
CA ARG A 478 -2.02 22.02 -14.38
C ARG A 478 -2.81 23.33 -14.34
N SER A 479 -4.14 23.24 -14.21
CA SER A 479 -5.04 24.40 -14.17
C SER A 479 -4.81 25.24 -12.91
N ILE A 480 -4.60 24.59 -11.76
CA ILE A 480 -4.27 25.27 -10.50
C ILE A 480 -2.90 25.95 -10.60
N ARG A 481 -1.90 25.29 -11.20
CA ARG A 481 -0.60 25.91 -11.48
C ARG A 481 -0.73 27.17 -12.34
N LYS A 482 -1.46 27.12 -13.46
CA LYS A 482 -1.72 28.29 -14.32
C LYS A 482 -2.39 29.44 -13.55
N LEU A 483 -3.36 29.12 -12.67
CA LEU A 483 -3.99 30.11 -11.81
C LEU A 483 -2.96 30.81 -10.91
N ILE A 484 -2.10 30.05 -10.24
CA ILE A 484 -1.06 30.59 -9.35
C ILE A 484 -0.10 31.50 -10.12
N GLU A 485 0.41 31.04 -11.26
CA GLU A 485 1.35 31.81 -12.10
C GLU A 485 0.72 33.13 -12.58
N SER A 486 -0.56 33.10 -12.99
CA SER A 486 -1.28 34.31 -13.42
C SER A 486 -1.48 35.34 -12.31
N ALA A 487 -1.59 34.89 -11.05
CA ALA A 487 -1.74 35.77 -9.90
C ALA A 487 -0.40 36.39 -9.47
N SER A 488 0.70 35.62 -9.56
CA SER A 488 2.05 36.08 -9.22
C SER A 488 2.55 37.19 -10.16
N CYS A 489 2.28 37.09 -11.47
CA CYS A 489 2.67 38.13 -12.43
C CYS A 489 2.02 39.51 -12.16
N LYS A 490 0.83 39.54 -11.55
CA LYS A 490 0.12 40.79 -11.23
C LYS A 490 0.57 41.45 -9.92
N THR A 491 1.41 40.80 -9.14
CA THR A 491 1.95 41.39 -7.89
C THR A 491 3.30 42.07 -8.12
N LEU A 492 3.93 41.83 -9.28
CA LEU A 492 5.23 42.39 -9.69
C LEU A 492 5.09 43.55 -10.69
N ALA A 493 3.88 43.83 -11.16
CA ALA A 493 3.51 45.00 -11.96
C ALA A 493 2.60 45.90 -11.12
#